data_AF-A0A958D1I0-F1
#
_entry.id   AF-A0A958D1I0-F1
#
_cell.length_a   1.000
_cell.length_b   1.000
_cell.length_c   1.000
_cell.angle_alpha   90.00
_cell.angle_beta   90.00
_cell.angle_gamma   90.00
#
_symmetry.space_group_name_H-M   'P 1'
#
loop_
_entity.id
_entity.type
_entity.pdbx_description
1 polymer ?
#
loop_
_entity_poly.entity_id
_entity_poly.type
_entity_poly.pdbx_seq_one_letter_code
_entity_poly.pdbx_strand_id
1 'polypeptide(L)' 'IAQHIDCVVGMSEEIGDTDARAFAAAFYEALAYGRSVRTAFDLGRNRIDLYGLKDEDVPQLLAPNSDPATVSFAKL' A
#
# COMPACT_ATOMS: atom_id res chain seq x y z
N ILE A 1 9.39 -14.34 -1.42
CA ILE A 1 9.37 -13.08 -2.21
C ILE A 1 9.96 -11.92 -1.41
N ALA A 2 9.39 -11.57 -0.24
CA ALA A 2 9.90 -10.47 0.59
C ALA A 2 11.39 -10.60 0.99
N GLN A 3 11.93 -11.81 1.08
CA GLN A 3 13.37 -12.05 1.34
C GLN A 3 14.32 -11.57 0.23
N HIS A 4 13.81 -11.22 -0.95
CA HIS A 4 14.61 -10.86 -2.13
C HIS A 4 14.23 -9.51 -2.76
N ILE A 5 13.20 -8.83 -2.24
CA ILE A 5 12.68 -7.56 -2.77
C ILE A 5 12.59 -6.55 -1.62
N ASP A 6 12.83 -5.27 -1.90
CA ASP A 6 12.85 -4.21 -0.89
C ASP A 6 11.51 -4.02 -0.16
N CYS A 7 10.43 -3.96 -0.94
CA CYS A 7 9.07 -3.76 -0.43
C CYS A 7 8.10 -4.72 -1.12
N VAL A 8 7.25 -5.40 -0.35
CA VAL A 8 6.16 -6.24 -0.84
C VAL A 8 4.87 -5.82 -0.16
N VAL A 9 3.85 -5.48 -0.95
CA VAL A 9 2.48 -5.38 -0.48
C VAL A 9 1.79 -6.71 -0.76
N GLY A 10 1.23 -7.33 0.26
CA GLY A 10 0.44 -8.57 0.16
C GLY A 10 -0.88 -8.43 0.90
N MET A 11 -1.69 -9.49 0.87
CA MET A 11 -2.95 -9.59 1.59
C MET A 11 -2.84 -10.74 2.59
N SER A 12 -3.23 -10.51 3.86
CA SER A 12 -3.25 -11.57 4.89
C SER A 12 -4.33 -12.61 4.64
N GLU A 13 -5.40 -12.21 3.95
CA GLU A 13 -6.56 -13.01 3.57
C GLU A 13 -7.17 -12.48 2.27
N GLU A 14 -8.35 -12.98 1.88
CA GLU A 14 -9.07 -12.46 0.72
C GLU A 14 -9.53 -11.02 0.99
N ILE A 15 -9.35 -10.14 0.00
CA ILE A 15 -9.83 -8.76 0.03
C ILE A 15 -10.98 -8.59 -0.95
N GLY A 16 -12.05 -7.91 -0.55
CA GLY A 16 -13.17 -7.59 -1.41
C GLY A 16 -12.78 -6.71 -2.60
N ASP A 17 -13.42 -6.90 -3.76
CA ASP A 17 -13.09 -6.16 -4.99
C ASP A 17 -13.20 -4.63 -4.83
N THR A 18 -14.20 -4.17 -4.08
CA THR A 18 -14.40 -2.74 -3.82
C THR A 18 -13.28 -2.16 -2.95
N ASP A 19 -12.89 -2.89 -1.90
CA ASP A 19 -11.84 -2.55 -0.95
C ASP A 19 -10.46 -2.56 -1.65
N ALA A 20 -10.18 -3.59 -2.44
CA ALA A 20 -8.96 -3.71 -3.24
C ALA A 20 -8.83 -2.54 -4.24
N ARG A 21 -9.92 -2.15 -4.91
CA ARG A 21 -9.93 -1.00 -5.81
C ARG A 21 -9.71 0.31 -5.07
N ALA A 22 -10.33 0.49 -3.90
CA ALA A 22 -10.17 1.70 -3.08
C ALA A 22 -8.72 1.85 -2.60
N PHE A 23 -8.13 0.77 -2.09
CA PHE A 23 -6.72 0.71 -1.69
C PHE A 23 -5.80 1.02 -2.86
N ALA A 24 -5.93 0.29 -3.98
CA ALA A 24 -5.05 0.43 -5.13
C ALA A 24 -5.10 1.85 -5.71
N ALA A 25 -6.28 2.46 -5.79
CA ALA A 25 -6.45 3.82 -6.27
C ALA A 25 -5.65 4.82 -5.41
N ALA A 26 -5.81 4.81 -4.08
CA ALA A 26 -5.04 5.70 -3.20
C ALA A 26 -3.55 5.39 -3.17
N PHE A 27 -3.19 4.10 -3.16
CA PHE A 27 -1.80 3.66 -3.14
C PHE A 27 -1.04 4.16 -4.36
N TYR A 28 -1.52 3.85 -5.57
CA TYR A 28 -0.84 4.25 -6.80
C TYR A 28 -0.94 5.76 -7.06
N GLU A 29 -2.03 6.42 -6.65
CA GLU A 29 -2.12 7.88 -6.66
C GLU A 29 -1.00 8.51 -5.81
N ALA A 30 -0.83 8.06 -4.58
CA ALA A 30 0.20 8.57 -3.68
C ALA A 30 1.63 8.32 -4.22
N LEU A 31 1.89 7.14 -4.78
CA LEU A 31 3.17 6.86 -5.44
C LEU A 31 3.42 7.80 -6.62
N ALA A 32 2.41 8.05 -7.46
CA ALA A 32 2.51 8.97 -8.59
C ALA A 32 2.80 10.42 -8.15
N TYR A 33 2.30 10.83 -6.99
CA TYR A 33 2.65 12.12 -6.36
C TYR A 33 4.02 12.15 -5.68
N GLY A 34 4.82 11.08 -5.81
CA GLY A 34 6.16 10.98 -5.26
C GLY A 34 6.18 10.74 -3.74
N ARG A 35 5.10 10.20 -3.17
CA ARG A 35 5.10 9.77 -1.77
C ARG A 35 5.91 8.48 -1.60
N SER A 36 6.43 8.28 -0.39
CA SER A 36 7.14 7.04 -0.05
C SER A 36 6.19 5.84 -0.04
N VAL A 37 6.73 4.62 -0.19
CA VAL A 37 5.95 3.38 -0.15
C VAL A 37 5.17 3.26 1.16
N ARG A 38 5.77 3.61 2.30
CA ARG A 38 5.08 3.64 3.61
C ARG A 38 3.86 4.56 3.57
N THR A 39 4.06 5.80 3.11
CA THR A 39 2.99 6.81 3.05
C THR A 39 1.88 6.39 2.09
N ALA A 40 2.25 5.86 0.92
CA ALA A 40 1.28 5.38 -0.06
C ALA A 40 0.44 4.22 0.49
N PHE A 41 1.07 3.28 1.18
CA PHE A 41 0.39 2.16 1.81
C PHE A 41 -0.59 2.63 2.90
N ASP A 42 -0.16 3.56 3.76
CA ASP A 42 -1.05 4.14 4.79
C ASP A 42 -2.24 4.87 4.17
N LEU A 43 -2.02 5.63 3.09
CA LEU A 43 -3.11 6.30 2.38
C LEU A 43 -4.08 5.30 1.72
N GLY A 44 -3.57 4.18 1.21
CA GLY A 44 -4.37 3.07 0.71
C GLY A 44 -5.32 2.51 1.78
N ARG A 45 -4.78 2.16 2.96
CA ARG A 45 -5.57 1.66 4.10
C ARG A 45 -6.59 2.70 4.57
N ASN A 46 -6.16 3.95 4.72
CA ASN A 46 -7.04 5.04 5.11
C ASN A 46 -8.20 5.24 4.12
N ARG A 47 -8.00 5.01 2.80
CA ARG A 47 -9.10 5.16 1.83
C ARG A 47 -10.16 4.06 1.97
N ILE A 48 -9.80 2.86 2.42
CA ILE A 48 -10.77 1.81 2.76
C ILE A 48 -11.61 2.26 3.97
N ASP A 49 -10.95 2.63 5.07
CA ASP A 49 -11.60 3.07 6.32
C ASP A 49 -12.50 4.31 6.10
N LEU A 50 -12.00 5.33 5.41
CA LEU A 50 -12.76 6.55 5.10
C LEU A 50 -14.03 6.30 4.27
N TYR A 51 -14.08 5.21 3.51
CA TYR A 51 -15.26 4.83 2.72
C TYR A 51 -16.20 3.90 3.49
N GLY A 52 -15.89 3.56 4.75
CA GLY A 52 -16.67 2.63 5.56
C GLY A 52 -16.64 1.19 5.02
N LEU A 53 -15.56 0.85 4.32
CA LEU A 53 -15.26 -0.51 3.87
C LEU A 53 -14.60 -1.30 5.02
N LYS A 54 -14.28 -2.58 4.84
CA LYS A 54 -13.99 -3.49 5.98
C LYS A 54 -12.58 -4.07 6.01
N ASP A 55 -11.87 -4.04 4.88
CA ASP A 55 -10.63 -4.79 4.71
C ASP A 55 -9.39 -3.91 4.87
N GLU A 56 -9.43 -2.83 5.66
CA GLU A 56 -8.30 -1.89 5.80
C GLU A 56 -7.08 -2.51 6.47
N ASP A 57 -7.29 -3.57 7.24
CA ASP A 57 -6.24 -4.34 7.92
C ASP A 57 -5.76 -5.54 7.09
N VAL A 58 -6.40 -5.86 5.96
CA VAL A 58 -6.00 -6.99 5.10
C VAL A 58 -4.72 -6.71 4.31
N PRO A 59 -4.50 -5.52 3.70
CA PRO A 59 -3.22 -5.18 3.10
C PRO A 59 -2.09 -5.17 4.13
N GLN A 60 -0.99 -5.82 3.80
CA GLN A 60 0.22 -5.91 4.64
C GLN A 60 1.43 -5.42 3.86
N LEU A 61 2.27 -4.60 4.51
CA LEU A 61 3.53 -4.12 3.96
C LEU A 61 4.70 -4.85 4.62
N LEU A 62 5.42 -5.66 3.85
CA LEU A 62 6.63 -6.35 4.26
C LEU A 62 7.84 -5.70 3.59
N ALA A 63 8.77 -5.20 4.40
CA ALA A 63 9.99 -4.55 3.91
C ALA A 63 11.21 -4.96 4.76
N PRO A 64 11.63 -6.24 4.73
CA PRO A 64 12.75 -6.71 5.57
C PRO A 64 14.12 -6.21 5.09
N ASN A 65 14.23 -5.72 3.86
CA ASN A 65 15.51 -5.35 3.24
C ASN A 65 15.71 -3.83 3.10
N SER A 66 14.68 -3.01 3.36
CA SER A 66 14.69 -1.57 3.14
C SER A 66 13.68 -0.86 4.06
N ASP A 67 13.92 0.41 4.38
CA ASP A 67 12.92 1.24 5.06
C ASP A 67 11.89 1.77 4.03
N PRO A 68 10.61 1.36 4.09
CA PRO A 68 9.61 1.80 3.12
C PRO A 68 9.30 3.31 3.22
N ALA A 69 9.70 3.99 4.29
CA ALA A 69 9.58 5.44 4.40
C ALA A 69 10.60 6.18 3.52
N THR A 70 11.70 5.53 3.12
CA THR A 70 12.74 6.11 2.27
C THR A 70 12.67 5.67 0.80
N VAL A 71 11.83 4.69 0.47
CA VAL A 71 11.61 4.23 -0.91
C VAL A 71 10.53 5.08 -1.57
N SER A 72 10.87 5.77 -2.65
CA SER A 72 9.92 6.59 -3.45
C SER A 72 10.20 6.43 -4.94
N PHE A 73 9.17 6.60 -5.77
CA PHE A 73 9.31 6.56 -7.22
C PHE A 73 9.93 7.87 -7.71
N ALA A 74 10.85 7.77 -8.68
CA ALA A 74 11.41 8.95 -9.32
C ALA A 74 10.28 9.78 -9.94
N LYS A 75 10.27 11.09 -9.68
CA LYS A 75 9.37 12.01 -10.38
C LYS A 75 9.75 12.02 -11.86
N LEU A 76 8.77 11.77 -12.73
CA LEU A 76 8.86 12.01 -14.17
C LEU A 76 8.98 13.51 -14.45
#